data_AF-A0A258FN51-F1
#
_entry.id   AF-A0A258FN51-F1
#
_cell.length_a   1.000
_cell.length_b   1.000
_cell.length_c   1.000
_cell.angle_alpha   90.00
_cell.angle_beta   90.00
_cell.angle_gamma   90.00
#
_symmetry.space_group_name_H-M   'P 1'
#
loop_
_entity.id
_entity.type
_entity.pdbx_description
1 polymer ?
#
loop_
_entity_poly.entity_id
_entity_poly.type
_entity_poly.pdbx_seq_one_letter_code
_entity_poly.pdbx_strand_id
1 'polypeptide(L)'
;MAAAAQKSLDALTNDLLWILIGTYVYHRRTQLEGLATWSAEHLAEEFFLIEAVQRDLILRLTALDDRGRGQRSFPAVAKCLKDAGAFSAKAQAEADAAIKNYRDLINEMKVKHRNAYIGHVLDEESSTPRLPQAPAALGKATAAAVALGDHLTGQRQSYSFRLTGGRCIDLRKALGM
;
A
#
# COMPACT_ATOMS: atom_id res chain seq x y z
N MET A 1 -4.28 9.16 -25.63
CA MET A 1 -4.17 9.69 -24.25
C MET A 1 -3.05 10.71 -24.23
N ALA A 2 -3.20 11.86 -23.56
CA ALA A 2 -2.14 12.87 -23.48
C ALA A 2 -0.92 12.34 -22.70
N ALA A 3 0.30 12.70 -23.12
CA ALA A 3 1.55 12.19 -22.54
C ALA A 3 1.67 12.41 -21.01
N ALA A 4 1.12 13.51 -20.49
CA ALA A 4 1.10 13.80 -19.07
C ALA A 4 0.22 12.82 -18.27
N ALA A 5 -0.94 12.43 -18.80
CA ALA A 5 -1.85 11.49 -18.15
C ALA A 5 -1.23 10.08 -18.09
N GLN A 6 -0.58 9.64 -19.17
CA GLN A 6 0.14 8.37 -19.19
C GLN A 6 1.28 8.35 -18.15
N LYS A 7 2.09 9.41 -18.10
CA LYS A 7 3.16 9.52 -17.10
C LYS A 7 2.64 9.43 -15.66
N SER A 8 1.49 10.05 -15.38
CA SER A 8 0.85 9.96 -14.06
C SER A 8 0.37 8.55 -13.73
N LEU A 9 -0.18 7.82 -14.71
CA LEU A 9 -0.58 6.41 -14.55
C LEU A 9 0.62 5.49 -14.32
N ASP A 10 1.71 5.68 -15.07
CA ASP A 10 2.93 4.88 -14.91
C ASP A 10 3.53 5.07 -13.52
N ALA A 11 3.57 6.32 -13.04
CA ALA A 11 4.04 6.64 -11.70
C ALA A 11 3.16 6.00 -10.61
N LEU A 12 1.84 6.08 -10.75
CA LEU A 12 0.88 5.42 -9.84
C LEU A 12 1.06 3.91 -9.84
N THR A 13 1.24 3.31 -11.03
CA THR A 13 1.45 1.87 -11.19
C THR A 13 2.73 1.41 -10.50
N ASN A 14 3.80 2.21 -10.59
CA ASN A 14 5.04 1.94 -9.87
C ASN A 14 4.86 2.06 -8.34
N ASP A 15 4.09 3.04 -7.86
CA ASP A 15 3.81 3.16 -6.42
C ASP A 15 2.98 1.96 -5.91
N LEU A 16 2.02 1.46 -6.70
CA LEU A 16 1.28 0.22 -6.42
C LEU A 16 2.19 -1.02 -6.41
N LEU A 17 3.15 -1.10 -7.32
CA LEU A 17 4.15 -2.18 -7.33
C LEU A 17 4.93 -2.22 -6.01
N TRP A 18 5.42 -1.08 -5.53
CA TRP A 18 6.15 -1.01 -4.26
C TRP A 18 5.28 -1.37 -3.05
N ILE A 19 4.01 -0.96 -3.04
CA ILE A 19 3.05 -1.38 -2.00
C ILE A 19 2.86 -2.90 -2.02
N LEU A 20 2.74 -3.52 -3.20
CA LEU A 20 2.57 -4.96 -3.31
C LEU A 20 3.82 -5.73 -2.91
N ILE A 21 5.02 -5.25 -3.28
CA ILE A 21 6.29 -5.82 -2.82
C ILE A 21 6.37 -5.73 -1.29
N GLY A 22 6.11 -4.55 -0.71
CA GLY A 22 6.14 -4.34 0.72
C GLY A 22 5.12 -5.24 1.45
N THR A 23 3.91 -5.37 0.92
CA THR A 23 2.85 -6.23 1.47
C THR A 23 3.26 -7.70 1.43
N TYR A 24 3.85 -8.15 0.33
CA TYR A 24 4.39 -9.50 0.18
C TYR A 24 5.52 -9.79 1.17
N VAL A 25 6.50 -8.88 1.26
CA VAL A 25 7.61 -9.00 2.21
C VAL A 25 7.10 -9.02 3.64
N TYR A 26 6.19 -8.12 4.00
CA TYR A 26 5.55 -8.07 5.30
C TYR A 26 4.92 -9.42 5.66
N HIS A 27 4.04 -9.96 4.82
CA HIS A 27 3.38 -11.24 5.07
C HIS A 27 4.35 -12.41 5.25
N ARG A 28 5.43 -12.45 4.47
CA ARG A 28 6.48 -13.47 4.56
C ARG A 28 7.27 -13.34 5.87
N ARG A 29 7.71 -12.13 6.20
CA ARG A 29 8.56 -11.87 7.38
C ARG A 29 7.80 -12.04 8.69
N THR A 30 6.50 -11.71 8.73
CA THR A 30 5.65 -11.97 9.90
C THR A 30 5.43 -13.45 10.23
N GLN A 31 5.78 -14.38 9.32
CA GLN A 31 5.75 -15.82 9.65
C GLN A 31 6.92 -16.25 10.56
N LEU A 32 7.93 -15.40 10.74
CA LEU A 32 9.11 -15.66 11.56
C LEU A 32 9.78 -16.99 11.21
N GLU A 33 9.91 -17.29 9.91
CA GLU A 33 10.55 -18.51 9.41
C GLU A 33 11.97 -18.63 9.97
N GLY A 34 12.26 -19.71 10.70
CA GLY A 34 13.57 -19.95 11.32
C GLY A 34 13.73 -19.42 12.74
N LEU A 35 12.66 -18.91 13.38
CA LEU A 35 12.67 -18.35 14.75
C LEU A 35 13.44 -19.19 15.78
N ALA A 36 13.34 -20.53 15.70
CA ALA A 36 14.02 -21.45 16.62
C ALA A 36 15.56 -21.37 16.59
N THR A 37 16.14 -20.74 15.56
CA THR A 37 17.58 -20.60 15.37
C THR A 37 18.09 -19.19 15.61
N TRP A 38 17.21 -18.25 15.93
CA TRP A 38 17.56 -16.84 16.06
C TRP A 38 18.11 -16.52 17.44
N SER A 39 19.12 -15.64 17.48
CA SER A 39 19.49 -14.96 18.72
C SER A 39 18.42 -13.96 19.13
N ALA A 40 18.42 -13.54 20.40
CA ALA A 40 17.55 -12.47 20.87
C ALA A 40 17.79 -11.14 20.10
N GLU A 41 19.04 -10.89 19.70
CA GLU A 41 19.43 -9.74 18.89
C GLU A 41 18.79 -9.78 17.50
N HIS A 42 18.91 -10.90 16.77
CA HIS A 42 18.27 -11.07 15.47
C HIS A 42 16.74 -10.96 15.56
N LEU A 43 16.14 -11.49 16.63
CA LEU A 43 14.70 -11.32 16.85
C LEU A 43 14.31 -9.85 17.00
N ALA A 44 15.09 -9.06 17.74
CA ALA A 44 14.83 -7.64 17.93
C ALA A 44 15.00 -6.84 16.62
N GLU A 45 16.04 -7.13 15.85
CA GLU A 45 16.24 -6.56 14.51
C GLU A 45 15.05 -6.86 13.59
N GLU A 46 14.57 -8.10 13.62
CA GLU A 46 13.46 -8.50 12.77
C GLU A 46 12.15 -7.80 13.13
N PHE A 47 11.86 -7.64 14.42
CA PHE A 47 10.70 -6.86 14.85
C PHE A 47 10.79 -5.40 14.40
N PHE A 48 11.97 -4.78 14.50
CA PHE A 48 12.18 -3.43 13.99
C PHE A 48 11.92 -3.36 12.48
N LEU A 49 12.45 -4.31 11.69
CA LEU A 49 12.26 -4.32 10.24
C LEU A 49 10.78 -4.50 9.85
N ILE A 50 10.06 -5.42 10.51
CA ILE A 50 8.64 -5.62 10.24
C ILE A 50 7.85 -4.35 10.59
N GLU A 51 8.17 -3.70 11.71
CA GLU A 51 7.53 -2.44 12.11
C GLU A 51 7.83 -1.29 11.13
N ALA A 52 9.07 -1.19 10.65
CA ALA A 52 9.46 -0.19 9.65
C ALA A 52 8.70 -0.40 8.33
N VAL A 53 8.61 -1.64 7.84
CA VAL A 53 7.83 -1.98 6.64
C VAL A 53 6.35 -1.67 6.84
N GLN A 54 5.80 -1.98 8.01
CA GLN A 54 4.41 -1.67 8.35
C GLN A 54 4.12 -0.17 8.29
N ARG A 55 4.98 0.67 8.86
CA ARG A 55 4.84 2.13 8.82
C ARG A 55 4.95 2.66 7.39
N ASP A 56 5.91 2.18 6.61
CA ASP A 56 6.06 2.55 5.20
C ASP A 56 4.81 2.19 4.38
N LEU A 57 4.25 0.99 4.56
CA LEU A 57 3.03 0.57 3.88
C LEU A 57 1.85 1.50 4.19
N ILE A 58 1.65 1.85 5.45
CA ILE A 58 0.56 2.75 5.87
C ILE A 58 0.75 4.15 5.27
N LEU A 59 1.99 4.66 5.26
CA LEU A 59 2.30 5.95 4.65
C LEU A 59 2.02 5.93 3.15
N ARG A 60 2.49 4.91 2.42
CA ARG A 60 2.26 4.77 0.97
C ARG A 60 0.77 4.65 0.63
N LEU A 61 0.04 3.79 1.34
CA LEU A 61 -1.40 3.64 1.15
C LEU A 61 -2.15 4.94 1.43
N THR A 62 -1.72 5.71 2.45
CA THR A 62 -2.30 7.02 2.75
C THR A 62 -1.98 8.05 1.68
N ALA A 63 -0.76 8.05 1.14
CA ALA A 63 -0.34 8.98 0.09
C ALA A 63 -1.17 8.81 -1.20
N LEU A 64 -1.68 7.61 -1.48
CA LEU A 64 -2.57 7.37 -2.61
C LEU A 64 -3.92 8.13 -2.52
N ASP A 65 -4.33 8.59 -1.35
CA ASP A 65 -5.54 9.43 -1.16
C ASP A 65 -5.21 10.94 -1.01
N ASP A 66 -3.93 11.33 -1.02
CA ASP A 66 -3.55 12.72 -0.77
C ASP A 66 -4.14 13.67 -1.83
N ARG A 67 -4.60 14.84 -1.38
CA ARG A 67 -5.15 15.92 -2.22
C ARG A 67 -4.20 17.10 -2.38
N GLY A 68 -2.99 17.00 -1.82
CA GLY A 68 -1.92 17.99 -2.01
C GLY A 68 -1.57 18.20 -3.48
N ARG A 69 -1.11 19.40 -3.82
CA ARG A 69 -0.63 19.69 -5.18
C ARG A 69 0.63 18.89 -5.48
N GLY A 70 0.73 18.35 -6.69
CA GLY A 70 1.91 17.61 -7.15
C GLY A 70 2.03 16.18 -6.61
N GLN A 71 1.00 15.68 -5.92
CA GLN A 71 1.01 14.34 -5.34
C GLN A 71 0.66 13.26 -6.37
N ARG A 72 1.27 12.08 -6.19
CA ARG A 72 1.01 10.88 -6.97
C ARG A 72 -0.11 10.08 -6.29
N SER A 73 -1.33 10.57 -6.44
CA SER A 73 -2.51 10.05 -5.75
C SER A 73 -3.65 9.77 -6.72
N PHE A 74 -4.62 8.95 -6.31
CA PHE A 74 -5.79 8.64 -7.12
C PHE A 74 -6.61 9.89 -7.50
N PRO A 75 -6.89 10.86 -6.59
CA PRO A 75 -7.57 12.10 -6.97
C PRO A 75 -6.79 12.91 -8.02
N ALA A 76 -5.47 13.01 -7.89
CA ALA A 76 -4.64 13.76 -8.84
C ALA A 76 -4.62 13.09 -10.22
N VAL A 77 -4.46 11.76 -10.27
CA VAL A 77 -4.46 10.98 -11.51
C VAL A 77 -5.83 11.04 -12.19
N ALA A 78 -6.93 10.86 -11.44
CA ALA A 78 -8.28 10.96 -11.99
C ALA A 78 -8.56 12.34 -12.59
N LYS A 79 -8.11 13.42 -11.92
CA LYS A 79 -8.18 14.77 -12.47
C LYS A 79 -7.38 14.91 -13.77
N CYS A 80 -6.14 14.42 -13.81
CA CYS A 80 -5.33 14.45 -15.03
C CYS A 80 -5.99 13.69 -16.20
N LEU A 81 -6.63 12.55 -15.93
CA LEU A 81 -7.36 11.77 -16.94
C LEU A 81 -8.58 12.52 -17.46
N LYS A 82 -9.34 13.16 -16.56
CA LYS A 82 -10.47 14.02 -16.90
C LYS A 82 -10.03 15.19 -17.78
N ASP A 83 -9.01 15.92 -17.37
CA ASP A 83 -8.48 17.09 -18.10
C ASP A 83 -7.92 16.70 -19.48
N ALA A 84 -7.43 15.46 -19.61
CA ALA A 84 -6.98 14.89 -20.88
C ALA A 84 -8.11 14.30 -21.76
N GLY A 85 -9.37 14.39 -21.32
CA GLY A 85 -10.52 13.84 -22.04
C GLY A 85 -10.56 12.30 -22.09
N ALA A 86 -9.84 11.62 -21.20
CA ALA A 86 -9.77 10.15 -21.17
C ALA A 86 -10.99 9.50 -20.48
N PHE A 87 -11.78 10.28 -19.73
CA PHE A 87 -12.99 9.81 -19.07
C PHE A 87 -14.26 10.38 -19.68
N SER A 88 -15.26 9.50 -19.81
CA SER A 88 -16.65 9.93 -19.94
C SER A 88 -17.17 10.45 -18.60
N ALA A 89 -18.28 11.20 -18.61
CA ALA A 89 -18.92 11.67 -17.38
C ALA A 89 -19.30 10.51 -16.43
N LYS A 90 -19.71 9.36 -17.00
CA LYS A 90 -20.00 8.14 -16.24
C LYS A 90 -18.74 7.55 -15.62
N ALA A 91 -17.66 7.39 -16.39
CA ALA A 91 -16.40 6.86 -15.89
C ALA A 91 -15.80 7.75 -14.79
N GLN A 92 -15.95 9.07 -14.91
CA GLN A 92 -15.54 10.00 -13.86
C GLN A 92 -16.31 9.78 -12.55
N ALA A 93 -17.64 9.62 -12.62
CA ALA A 93 -18.46 9.38 -11.43
C ALA A 93 -18.12 8.04 -10.74
N GLU A 94 -17.82 7.00 -11.53
CA GLU A 94 -17.36 5.71 -11.02
C GLU A 94 -16.00 5.82 -10.33
N ALA A 95 -15.05 6.55 -10.94
CA ALA A 95 -13.74 6.80 -10.35
C ALA A 95 -13.85 7.59 -9.03
N ASP A 96 -14.68 8.63 -8.98
CA ASP A 96 -14.89 9.44 -7.77
C ASP A 96 -15.51 8.61 -6.63
N ALA A 97 -16.46 7.72 -6.95
CA ALA A 97 -17.05 6.79 -5.98
C ALA A 97 -16.00 5.79 -5.46
N ALA A 98 -15.18 5.22 -6.35
CA ALA A 98 -14.13 4.28 -5.96
C ALA A 98 -13.04 4.96 -5.10
N ILE A 99 -12.63 6.19 -5.43
CA ILE A 99 -11.73 7.02 -4.61
C ILE A 99 -12.32 7.29 -3.23
N LYS A 100 -13.62 7.57 -3.14
CA LYS A 100 -14.30 7.79 -1.85
C LYS A 100 -14.28 6.51 -1.00
N ASN A 101 -14.63 5.37 -1.58
CA ASN A 101 -14.61 4.08 -0.88
C ASN A 101 -13.21 3.73 -0.38
N TYR A 102 -12.18 3.98 -1.21
CA TYR A 102 -10.78 3.80 -0.81
C TYR A 102 -10.41 4.70 0.38
N ARG A 103 -10.81 5.98 0.34
CA ARG A 103 -10.58 6.94 1.43
C ARG A 103 -11.18 6.49 2.75
N ASP A 104 -12.42 6.00 2.74
CA ASP A 104 -13.10 5.57 3.96
C ASP A 104 -12.34 4.40 4.62
N LEU A 105 -11.85 3.47 3.79
CA LEU A 105 -11.02 2.35 4.24
C LEU A 105 -9.68 2.81 4.81
N ILE A 106 -8.99 3.75 4.14
CA ILE A 106 -7.72 4.31 4.63
C ILE A 106 -7.90 5.08 5.94
N ASN A 107 -8.99 5.82 6.09
CA ASN A 107 -9.30 6.52 7.33
C ASN A 107 -9.51 5.55 8.50
N GLU A 108 -10.25 4.46 8.28
CA GLU A 108 -10.41 3.40 9.28
C GLU A 108 -9.06 2.81 9.70
N MET A 109 -8.22 2.45 8.72
CA MET A 109 -6.89 1.91 8.96
C MET A 109 -6.00 2.88 9.75
N LYS A 110 -5.97 4.16 9.39
CA LYS A 110 -5.20 5.20 10.09
C LYS A 110 -5.62 5.34 11.55
N VAL A 111 -6.93 5.42 11.81
CA VAL A 111 -7.45 5.56 13.18
C VAL A 111 -7.07 4.35 14.01
N LYS A 112 -7.28 3.13 13.49
CA LYS A 112 -6.94 1.89 14.21
C LYS A 112 -5.45 1.77 14.47
N HIS A 113 -4.61 2.05 13.48
CA HIS A 113 -3.16 2.00 13.64
C HIS A 113 -2.66 3.04 14.65
N ARG A 114 -3.15 4.29 14.55
CA ARG A 114 -2.82 5.34 15.51
C ARG A 114 -3.22 4.96 16.93
N ASN A 115 -4.41 4.40 17.13
CA ASN A 115 -4.88 4.01 18.45
C ASN A 115 -4.05 2.86 19.04
N ALA A 116 -3.67 1.87 18.23
CA ALA A 116 -2.77 0.80 18.64
C ALA A 116 -1.35 1.29 18.96
N TYR A 117 -0.90 2.39 18.32
CA TYR A 117 0.41 2.97 18.59
C TYR A 117 0.40 3.92 19.80
N ILE A 118 -0.51 4.91 19.83
CA ILE A 118 -0.57 5.97 20.85
C ILE A 118 -1.13 5.47 22.18
N GLY A 119 -2.17 4.62 22.16
CA GLY A 119 -2.85 4.18 23.38
C GLY A 119 -1.97 3.39 24.35
N HIS A 120 -0.79 2.98 23.91
CA HIS A 120 0.14 2.15 24.67
C HIS A 120 1.53 2.77 24.81
N VAL A 121 1.70 4.06 24.50
CA VAL A 121 2.94 4.84 24.73
C VAL A 121 2.86 5.65 26.04
N LEU A 122 1.73 5.56 26.75
CA LEU A 122 1.45 6.43 27.90
C LEU A 122 2.02 5.99 29.25
N ASP A 123 2.70 4.85 29.35
CA ASP A 123 3.37 4.45 30.60
C ASP A 123 4.83 4.03 30.33
N GLU A 124 5.68 4.47 31.23
CA GLU A 124 7.14 4.61 31.25
C GLU A 124 8.01 3.48 30.64
N GLU A 125 9.17 3.91 30.14
CA GLU A 125 10.42 3.17 29.89
C GLU A 125 10.48 2.08 28.80
N SER A 126 11.41 2.30 27.86
CA SER A 126 11.83 1.41 26.78
C SER A 126 10.76 1.10 25.73
N SER A 127 10.85 1.78 24.58
CA SER A 127 10.20 1.36 23.34
C SER A 127 10.87 0.08 22.79
N THR A 128 10.67 -1.03 23.49
CA THR A 128 11.05 -2.36 23.02
C THR A 128 10.25 -2.66 21.75
N PRO A 129 10.88 -3.10 20.64
CA PRO A 129 10.17 -3.51 19.44
C PRO A 129 9.10 -4.54 19.81
N ARG A 130 7.83 -4.18 19.58
CA ARG A 130 6.71 -5.04 19.95
C ARG A 130 6.49 -6.08 18.87
N LEU A 131 5.86 -7.19 19.24
CA LEU A 131 5.30 -8.13 18.28
C LEU A 131 4.45 -7.33 17.27
N PRO A 132 4.83 -7.32 15.98
CA PRO A 132 4.14 -6.51 14.98
C PRO A 132 2.69 -6.96 14.87
N GLN A 133 1.75 -6.10 15.24
CA GLN A 133 0.34 -6.36 14.98
C GLN A 133 0.01 -5.91 13.56
N ALA A 134 -0.53 -6.85 12.78
CA ALA A 134 -1.05 -6.57 11.45
C ALA A 134 -1.95 -5.34 11.47
N PRO A 135 -1.68 -4.30 10.66
CA PRO A 135 -2.59 -3.18 10.56
C PRO A 135 -3.96 -3.71 10.16
N ALA A 136 -4.97 -3.29 10.91
CA ALA A 136 -6.34 -3.64 10.59
C ALA A 136 -6.64 -3.26 9.13
N ALA A 137 -7.22 -4.21 8.39
CA ALA A 137 -7.59 -4.05 6.98
C ALA A 137 -6.44 -3.81 5.99
N LEU A 138 -5.16 -4.04 6.33
CA LEU A 138 -4.03 -3.87 5.39
C LEU A 138 -4.27 -4.57 4.05
N GLY A 139 -4.60 -5.86 4.07
CA GLY A 139 -4.87 -6.62 2.84
C GLY A 139 -6.05 -6.06 2.02
N LYS A 140 -7.11 -5.59 2.70
CA LYS A 140 -8.25 -4.96 2.03
C LYS A 140 -7.86 -3.61 1.42
N ALA A 141 -7.02 -2.82 2.09
CA ALA A 141 -6.49 -1.56 1.60
C ALA A 141 -5.64 -1.77 0.35
N THR A 142 -4.71 -2.72 0.40
CA THR A 142 -3.86 -3.05 -0.75
C THR A 142 -4.69 -3.55 -1.93
N ALA A 143 -5.65 -4.45 -1.71
CA ALA A 143 -6.53 -4.93 -2.78
C ALA A 143 -7.38 -3.81 -3.39
N ALA A 144 -7.92 -2.91 -2.56
CA ALA A 144 -8.69 -1.76 -3.03
C ALA A 144 -7.82 -0.77 -3.83
N ALA A 145 -6.58 -0.53 -3.41
CA ALA A 145 -5.63 0.31 -4.14
C ALA A 145 -5.35 -0.26 -5.54
N VAL A 146 -5.10 -1.57 -5.63
CA VAL A 146 -4.86 -2.25 -6.91
C VAL A 146 -6.10 -2.20 -7.81
N ALA A 147 -7.29 -2.50 -7.27
CA ALA A 147 -8.54 -2.44 -8.03
C ALA A 147 -8.82 -1.03 -8.57
N LEU A 148 -8.51 0.01 -7.78
CA LEU A 148 -8.64 1.39 -8.23
C LEU A 148 -7.58 1.75 -9.29
N GLY A 149 -6.35 1.25 -9.17
CA GLY A 149 -5.34 1.36 -10.23
C GLY A 149 -5.80 0.72 -11.55
N ASP A 150 -6.38 -0.48 -11.48
CA ASP A 150 -6.97 -1.17 -12.65
C ASP A 150 -8.09 -0.35 -13.27
N HIS A 151 -8.96 0.21 -12.44
CA HIS A 151 -10.06 1.05 -12.89
C HIS A 151 -9.56 2.31 -13.62
N LEU A 152 -8.57 3.01 -13.06
CA LEU A 152 -8.02 4.23 -13.67
C LEU A 152 -7.22 3.96 -14.94
N THR A 153 -6.55 2.79 -15.04
CA THR A 153 -5.84 2.38 -16.25
C THR A 153 -6.76 1.75 -17.29
N GLY A 154 -7.99 1.41 -16.92
CA GLY A 154 -8.96 0.73 -17.78
C GLY A 154 -8.64 -0.73 -18.07
N GLN A 155 -7.65 -1.33 -17.40
CA GLN A 155 -7.23 -2.71 -17.62
C GLN A 155 -6.59 -3.31 -16.36
N ARG A 156 -6.63 -4.63 -16.22
CA ARG A 156 -6.00 -5.35 -15.10
C ARG A 156 -4.48 -5.31 -15.23
N GLN A 157 -3.79 -4.64 -14.31
CA GLN A 157 -2.33 -4.52 -14.30
C GLN A 157 -1.64 -5.76 -13.72
N SER A 158 -0.57 -6.23 -14.37
CA SER A 158 0.30 -7.27 -13.81
C SER A 158 1.40 -6.66 -12.93
N TYR A 159 1.62 -7.23 -11.75
CA TYR A 159 2.68 -6.81 -10.83
C TYR A 159 3.59 -7.99 -10.50
N SER A 160 4.88 -7.81 -10.73
CA SER A 160 5.86 -8.88 -10.56
C SER A 160 7.08 -8.41 -9.79
N PHE A 161 7.55 -9.25 -8.86
CA PHE A 161 8.79 -9.01 -8.12
C PHE A 161 9.88 -9.95 -8.62
N ARG A 162 10.88 -9.37 -9.29
CA ARG A 162 12.03 -10.11 -9.81
C ARG A 162 13.08 -10.25 -8.70
N LEU A 163 13.41 -11.49 -8.39
CA LEU A 163 14.45 -11.83 -7.44
C LEU A 163 15.81 -12.00 -8.15
N THR A 164 16.88 -11.93 -7.37
CA THR A 164 18.22 -12.32 -7.81
C THR A 164 18.18 -13.75 -8.35
N GLY A 165 18.83 -13.99 -9.50
CA GLY A 165 18.79 -15.28 -10.20
C GLY A 165 17.61 -15.47 -11.16
N GLY A 166 16.84 -14.41 -11.45
CA GLY A 166 15.85 -14.41 -12.55
C GLY A 166 14.47 -14.98 -12.21
N ARG A 167 14.29 -15.55 -11.00
CA ARG A 167 12.98 -15.98 -10.51
C ARG A 167 12.05 -14.77 -10.38
N CYS A 168 10.79 -14.94 -10.79
CA CYS A 168 9.78 -13.89 -10.75
C CYS A 168 8.57 -14.33 -9.92
N ILE A 169 8.12 -13.48 -9.03
CA ILE A 169 6.92 -13.71 -8.20
C ILE A 169 5.79 -12.85 -8.77
N ASP A 170 4.67 -13.48 -9.12
CA ASP A 170 3.41 -12.77 -9.38
C ASP A 170 2.83 -12.32 -8.03
N LEU A 171 2.80 -11.00 -7.82
CA LEU A 171 2.41 -10.42 -6.53
C LEU A 171 0.90 -10.53 -6.28
N ARG A 172 0.06 -10.49 -7.31
CA ARG A 172 -1.39 -10.66 -7.13
C ARG A 172 -1.70 -12.08 -6.71
N LYS A 173 -1.12 -13.05 -7.42
CA LYS A 173 -1.28 -14.47 -7.09
C LYS A 173 -0.74 -14.78 -5.70
N ALA A 174 0.44 -14.26 -5.35
CA ALA A 174 1.05 -14.47 -4.03
C ALA A 174 0.24 -13.88 -2.87
N LEU A 175 -0.54 -12.82 -3.13
CA LEU A 175 -1.36 -12.12 -2.14
C LEU A 175 -2.86 -12.47 -2.20
N GLY A 176 -3.29 -13.34 -3.13
CA GLY A 176 -4.68 -13.76 -3.27
C GLY A 176 -5.62 -12.70 -3.84
N MET A 177 -5.18 -11.92 -4.84
CA MET A 177 -5.91 -10.82 -5.50
C MET A 177 -6.24 -11.07 -6.98
#